data_AF-A0A2N2GSU4-F1
#
_entry.id   AF-A0A2N2GSU4-F1
#
_cell.length_a   1.000
_cell.length_b   1.000
_cell.length_c   1.000
_cell.angle_alpha   90.00
_cell.angle_beta   90.00
_cell.angle_gamma   90.00
#
_symmetry.space_group_name_H-M   'P 1'
#
loop_
_entity.id
_entity.type
_entity.pdbx_description
1 polymer ?
#
loop_
_entity_poly.entity_id
_entity_poly.type
_entity_poly.pdbx_seq_one_letter_code
_entity_poly.pdbx_strand_id
1 'polypeptide(L)'
;MENQVKPTPVSTHTPAEKTAFSILHTTGPMTRDEIKELACLKFSAPLVMQSFCHTAAYPKPVDVKTHQTLPGFIGERVTPKADEVYRSLNFDRIEGYAERGW
;
A
#
# COMPACT_ATOMS: atom_id res chain seq x y z
N MET A 1 40.29 34.57 -23.28
CA MET A 1 38.95 33.96 -23.49
C MET A 1 38.84 32.81 -22.51
N GLU A 2 38.29 33.07 -21.32
CA GLU A 2 38.11 32.06 -20.28
C GLU A 2 36.98 31.12 -20.65
N ASN A 3 37.28 29.82 -20.75
CA ASN A 3 36.29 28.78 -20.96
C ASN A 3 35.45 28.62 -19.69
N GLN A 4 34.23 29.15 -19.71
CA GLN A 4 33.24 28.88 -18.67
C GLN A 4 32.76 27.43 -18.77
N VAL A 5 33.32 26.56 -17.94
CA VAL A 5 32.74 25.24 -17.68
C VAL A 5 31.47 25.47 -16.86
N LYS A 6 30.33 25.45 -17.55
CA LYS A 6 29.01 25.56 -16.90
C LYS A 6 28.79 24.29 -16.06
N PRO A 7 28.58 24.37 -14.74
CA PRO A 7 28.33 23.19 -13.93
C PRO A 7 27.04 22.52 -14.41
N THR A 8 27.12 21.24 -14.76
CA THR A 8 25.96 20.39 -15.03
C THR A 8 25.10 20.34 -13.76
N PRO A 9 23.79 20.61 -13.83
CA PRO A 9 22.93 20.52 -12.66
C PRO A 9 22.91 19.07 -12.18
N VAL A 10 23.45 18.83 -10.99
CA VAL A 10 23.19 17.59 -10.25
C VAL A 10 21.70 17.58 -9.96
N SER A 11 20.97 16.66 -10.57
CA SER A 11 19.57 16.44 -10.26
C SER A 11 19.48 15.95 -8.82
N THR A 12 19.15 16.84 -7.89
CA THR A 12 18.81 16.45 -6.53
C THR A 12 17.48 15.71 -6.60
N HIS A 13 17.56 14.38 -6.65
CA HIS A 13 16.39 13.53 -6.66
C HIS A 13 15.78 13.54 -5.25
N THR A 14 14.86 14.46 -5.01
CA THR A 14 14.07 14.46 -3.78
C THR A 14 13.17 13.21 -3.79
N PRO A 15 13.24 12.32 -2.78
CA PRO A 15 12.32 11.19 -2.72
C PRO A 15 10.90 11.72 -2.62
N ALA A 16 10.02 11.28 -3.53
CA ALA A 16 8.60 11.58 -3.41
C ALA A 16 8.05 10.88 -2.17
N GLU A 17 7.48 11.64 -1.24
CA GLU A 17 6.74 11.09 -0.11
C GLU A 17 5.44 10.45 -0.63
N LYS A 18 5.32 9.12 -0.48
CA LYS A 18 4.13 8.39 -0.96
C LYS A 18 3.02 8.47 0.09
N THR A 19 1.93 9.17 -0.24
CA THR A 19 0.74 9.31 0.62
C THR A 19 -0.10 8.03 0.70
N ALA A 20 -0.16 7.26 -0.38
CA ALA A 20 -0.92 6.01 -0.45
C ALA A 20 -0.25 5.02 -1.40
N PHE A 21 -0.37 3.73 -1.08
CA PHE A 21 0.17 2.63 -1.87
C PHE A 21 -0.89 1.54 -2.05
N SER A 22 -0.95 0.93 -3.24
CA SER A 22 -1.89 -0.15 -3.55
C SER A 22 -1.15 -1.36 -4.11
N ILE A 23 -1.43 -2.54 -3.58
CA ILE A 23 -0.86 -3.81 -4.02
C ILE A 23 -1.94 -4.60 -4.76
N LEU A 24 -1.63 -4.96 -6.01
CA LEU A 24 -2.49 -5.77 -6.87
C LEU A 24 -2.26 -7.26 -6.59
N HIS A 25 -3.31 -8.07 -6.51
CA HIS A 25 -3.21 -9.52 -6.24
C HIS A 25 -2.30 -10.35 -7.17
N THR A 26 -2.17 -10.02 -8.47
CA THR A 26 -1.26 -10.76 -9.37
C THR A 26 0.20 -10.51 -9.04
N THR A 27 0.52 -9.29 -8.60
CA THR A 27 1.87 -8.89 -8.17
C THR A 27 2.07 -9.11 -6.68
N GLY A 28 1.00 -9.29 -5.90
CA GLY A 28 0.99 -9.40 -4.45
C GLY A 28 1.94 -10.46 -3.89
N PRO A 29 1.99 -11.69 -4.46
CA PRO A 29 2.98 -12.69 -4.07
C PRO A 29 4.43 -12.24 -4.30
N MET A 30 4.71 -11.62 -5.45
CA MET A 30 6.05 -11.10 -5.76
C MET A 30 6.43 -9.95 -4.83
N THR A 31 5.52 -8.99 -4.64
CA THR A 31 5.70 -7.86 -3.71
C THR A 31 5.89 -8.34 -2.27
N ARG A 32 5.18 -9.39 -1.83
CA ARG A 32 5.40 -10.02 -0.53
C ARG A 32 6.83 -10.56 -0.41
N ASP A 33 7.30 -11.25 -1.44
CA ASP A 33 8.62 -11.90 -1.40
C ASP A 33 9.74 -10.84 -1.40
N GLU A 34 9.60 -9.75 -2.16
CA GLU A 34 10.48 -8.57 -2.09
C GLU A 34 10.47 -7.89 -0.71
N ILE A 35 9.29 -7.71 -0.10
CA ILE A 35 9.17 -7.13 1.25
C ILE A 35 9.89 -8.00 2.30
N LYS A 36 9.84 -9.33 2.14
CA LYS A 36 10.59 -10.26 3.01
C LYS A 36 12.09 -10.16 2.78
N GLU A 37 12.52 -10.12 1.53
CA GLU A 37 13.95 -10.00 1.17
C GLU A 37 14.56 -8.70 1.69
N LEU A 38 13.81 -7.59 1.63
CA LEU A 38 14.22 -6.29 2.17
C LEU A 38 14.07 -6.17 3.70
N ALA A 39 13.70 -7.26 4.41
CA ALA A 39 13.43 -7.27 5.84
C ALA A 39 12.47 -6.14 6.30
N CYS A 40 11.52 -5.78 5.44
CA CYS A 40 10.62 -4.66 5.70
C CYS A 40 9.56 -5.07 6.73
N LEU A 41 9.74 -4.58 7.96
CA LEU A 41 8.87 -4.87 9.10
C LEU A 41 7.63 -3.98 9.16
N LYS A 42 7.67 -2.79 8.53
CA LYS A 42 6.56 -1.81 8.51
C LYS A 42 6.61 -0.98 7.22
N PHE A 43 5.45 -0.63 6.70
CA PHE A 43 5.36 0.34 5.60
C PHE A 43 5.52 1.76 6.13
N SER A 44 6.27 2.60 5.40
CA SER A 44 6.37 4.04 5.69
C SER A 44 5.21 4.85 5.09
N ALA A 45 4.40 4.24 4.22
CA ALA A 45 3.27 4.91 3.59
C ALA A 45 2.09 5.04 4.57
N PRO A 46 1.40 6.20 4.64
CA PRO A 46 0.25 6.41 5.52
C PRO A 46 -0.93 5.46 5.25
N LEU A 47 -1.11 5.06 3.99
CA LEU A 47 -2.18 4.17 3.56
C LEU A 47 -1.64 3.08 2.64
N VAL A 48 -1.95 1.82 2.94
CA VAL A 48 -1.64 0.67 2.10
C VAL A 48 -2.91 -0.14 1.87
N MET A 49 -3.29 -0.33 0.61
CA MET A 49 -4.46 -1.12 0.21
C MET A 49 -4.04 -2.38 -0.54
N GLN A 50 -4.60 -3.54 -0.18
CA GLN A 50 -4.44 -4.79 -0.92
C GLN A 50 -5.78 -5.15 -1.58
N SER A 51 -5.79 -5.38 -2.89
CA SER A 51 -7.02 -5.75 -3.62
C SER A 51 -6.87 -7.07 -4.39
N PHE A 52 -7.99 -7.78 -4.58
CA PHE A 52 -8.09 -9.06 -5.30
C PHE A 52 -8.98 -9.00 -6.55
N CYS A 53 -9.19 -7.79 -7.08
CA CYS A 53 -10.22 -7.48 -8.07
C CYS A 53 -10.17 -8.28 -9.39
N HIS A 54 -9.07 -8.97 -9.73
CA HIS A 54 -8.99 -9.75 -10.97
C HIS A 54 -8.87 -11.28 -10.76
N THR A 55 -8.73 -11.76 -9.51
CA THR A 55 -8.79 -13.20 -9.19
C THR A 55 -9.95 -13.59 -8.28
N ALA A 56 -10.76 -12.62 -7.84
CA ALA A 56 -11.90 -12.88 -6.96
C ALA A 56 -13.03 -13.69 -7.63
N ALA A 57 -13.26 -13.50 -8.94
CA ALA A 57 -14.40 -14.12 -9.61
C ALA A 57 -14.23 -15.63 -9.85
N TYR A 58 -13.01 -16.05 -10.24
CA TYR A 58 -12.69 -17.46 -10.54
C TYR A 58 -11.26 -17.77 -10.06
N PRO A 59 -11.06 -17.96 -8.74
CA PRO A 59 -9.72 -18.15 -8.19
C PRO A 59 -9.17 -19.52 -8.61
N LYS A 60 -7.96 -19.53 -9.16
CA LYS A 60 -7.19 -20.77 -9.32
C LYS A 60 -6.76 -21.27 -7.94
N PRO A 61 -6.38 -22.55 -7.77
CA PRO A 61 -5.91 -23.06 -6.47
C PRO A 61 -4.78 -22.23 -5.83
N VAL A 62 -3.90 -21.65 -6.66
CA VAL A 62 -2.82 -20.75 -6.21
C VAL A 62 -3.35 -19.40 -5.69
N ASP A 63 -4.45 -18.90 -6.28
CA ASP A 63 -5.08 -17.65 -5.86
C ASP A 63 -5.77 -17.82 -4.51
N VAL A 64 -6.39 -18.98 -4.25
CA VAL A 64 -7.01 -19.30 -2.95
C VAL A 64 -5.99 -19.21 -1.82
N LYS A 65 -4.81 -19.80 -1.98
CA LYS A 65 -3.73 -19.70 -0.99
C LYS A 65 -3.27 -18.26 -0.81
N THR A 66 -3.22 -17.48 -1.90
CA THR A 66 -2.84 -16.06 -1.86
C THR A 66 -3.88 -15.23 -1.12
N HIS A 67 -5.17 -15.44 -1.37
CA HIS A 67 -6.28 -14.76 -0.69
C HIS A 67 -6.27 -15.03 0.82
N GLN A 68 -5.89 -16.24 1.25
CA GLN A 68 -5.81 -16.60 2.67
C GLN A 68 -4.59 -16.02 3.39
N THR A 69 -3.45 -15.89 2.72
CA THR A 69 -2.16 -15.58 3.38
C THR A 69 -1.71 -14.14 3.21
N LEU A 70 -2.03 -13.51 2.07
CA LEU A 70 -1.56 -12.16 1.75
C LEU A 70 -2.18 -11.07 2.62
N PRO A 71 -3.50 -11.09 2.95
CA PRO A 71 -4.08 -10.06 3.82
C PRO A 71 -3.45 -10.01 5.21
N GLY A 72 -3.18 -11.18 5.82
CA GLY A 72 -2.50 -11.25 7.12
C GLY A 72 -1.09 -10.68 7.06
N PHE A 73 -0.31 -11.08 6.06
CA PHE A 73 1.07 -10.61 5.87
C PHE A 73 1.16 -9.08 5.69
N ILE A 74 0.30 -8.49 4.85
CA ILE A 74 0.25 -7.04 4.64
C ILE A 74 -0.29 -6.36 5.90
N GLY A 75 -1.36 -6.91 6.48
CA GLY A 75 -1.97 -6.42 7.70
C GLY A 75 -0.95 -6.20 8.81
N GLU A 76 -0.14 -7.20 9.15
CA GLU A 76 0.93 -7.12 10.17
C GLU A 76 1.87 -5.92 10.02
N ARG A 77 2.04 -5.39 8.81
CA ARG A 77 3.03 -4.36 8.47
C ARG A 77 2.41 -2.97 8.25
N VAL A 78 1.08 -2.86 8.34
CA VAL A 78 0.33 -1.60 8.20
C VAL A 78 -0.10 -1.08 9.57
N THR A 79 0.14 0.21 9.81
CA THR A 79 -0.33 0.97 10.98
C THR A 79 -0.58 2.42 10.54
N PRO A 80 -1.73 3.04 10.85
CA PRO A 80 -2.87 2.50 11.60
C PRO A 80 -3.64 1.39 10.87
N LYS A 81 -4.33 0.52 11.61
CA LYS A 81 -5.19 -0.54 11.04
C LYS A 81 -6.45 0.05 10.42
N ALA A 82 -7.15 -0.70 9.57
CA ALA A 82 -8.33 -0.19 8.86
C ALA A 82 -9.42 0.35 9.81
N ASP A 83 -9.61 -0.25 10.99
CA ASP A 83 -10.54 0.21 12.02
C ASP A 83 -10.07 1.50 12.71
N GLU A 84 -8.76 1.67 12.89
CA GLU A 84 -8.17 2.91 13.38
C GLU A 84 -8.24 4.02 12.33
N VAL A 85 -8.02 3.70 11.05
CA VAL A 85 -8.21 4.61 9.92
C VAL A 85 -9.66 5.07 9.88
N TYR A 86 -10.63 4.15 9.99
CA TYR A 86 -12.04 4.48 9.98
C TYR A 86 -12.45 5.44 11.10
N ARG A 87 -11.95 5.19 12.33
CA ARG A 87 -12.14 6.11 13.47
C ARG A 87 -11.45 7.46 13.23
N SER A 88 -10.24 7.47 12.67
CA SER A 88 -9.49 8.71 12.40
C SER A 88 -10.14 9.59 11.34
N LEU A 89 -10.85 8.98 10.39
CA LEU A 89 -11.61 9.68 9.35
C LEU A 89 -12.92 10.28 9.87
N ASN A 90 -13.27 10.03 11.14
CA ASN A 90 -14.47 10.57 11.80
C ASN A 90 -15.76 10.32 11.01
N PHE A 91 -15.89 9.21 10.28
CA PHE A 91 -17.11 8.94 9.54
C PHE A 91 -18.34 8.82 10.46
N ASP A 92 -18.13 8.41 11.72
CA ASP A 92 -19.16 8.41 12.77
C ASP A 92 -19.72 9.82 13.08
N ARG A 93 -19.01 10.89 12.72
CA ARG A 93 -19.47 12.29 12.86
C ARG A 93 -20.30 12.76 11.66
N ILE A 94 -20.39 11.97 10.59
CA ILE A 94 -21.25 12.28 9.46
C ILE A 94 -22.67 11.86 9.82
N GLU A 95 -23.57 12.84 9.84
CA GLU A 95 -24.98 12.64 10.17
C GLU A 95 -25.62 11.56 9.28
N GLY A 96 -26.31 10.60 9.89
CA GLY A 96 -26.97 9.49 9.19
C GLY A 96 -26.02 8.46 8.56
N TYR A 97 -24.73 8.43 8.92
CA TYR A 97 -23.79 7.43 8.41
C TYR A 97 -24.02 6.04 9.02
N ALA A 98 -24.15 5.94 10.34
CA ALA A 98 -24.43 4.67 11.04
C ALA A 98 -25.82 4.09 10.73
N GLU A 99 -26.79 4.95 10.42
CA GLU A 99 -28.18 4.55 10.16
C GLU A 99 -28.39 3.94 8.76
N ARG A 100 -27.43 4.14 7.83
CA ARG A 100 -27.53 3.66 6.46
C ARG A 100 -27.12 2.19 6.27
N GLY A 101 -26.64 1.52 7.32
CA GLY A 101 -26.53 0.06 7.39
C GLY A 101 -25.83 -0.62 6.20
N TRP A 102 -24.62 -0.16 5.86
CA TRP A 102 -23.75 -0.85 4.90
C TRP A 102 -22.95 -1.96 5.57
#